data_AF-A0A1Q2CCB2-F1
#
_entry.id   AF-A0A1Q2CCB2-F1
#
_cell.length_a   1.000
_cell.length_b   1.000
_cell.length_c   1.000
_cell.angle_alpha   90.00
_cell.angle_beta   90.00
_cell.angle_gamma   90.00
#
_symmetry.space_group_name_H-M   'P 1'
#
loop_
_entity.id
_entity.type
_entity.pdbx_description
1 polymer ?
#
loop_
_entity_poly.entity_id
_entity_poly.type
_entity_poly.pdbx_seq_one_letter_code
_entity_poly.pdbx_strand_id
1 'polypeptide(L)'
;MLALLQSAGVAMSVVDVADRLGMHKNSARFHLDALVDARYAERWAQPTGHQGRPPLLFSATDASPTLTNIHLLELTDVLFASFVAPAPDAAQRAAEAGRAWGASVARSDPDDGAASVDDLVGHLGQRGFTTVRDESTLTFTRCPFRTTVRPDILPLLCTMHKGFLDGYLEAGGTGVGAGPIDVGPFRCVCALNETEPPEATEFSQHPTTIDAPDKQR
;
A
#
# COMPACT_ATOMS: atom_id res chain seq x y z
N MET A 1 14.17 -13.64 -12.13
CA MET A 1 13.61 -14.33 -13.31
C MET A 1 12.58 -13.47 -14.04
N LEU A 2 11.49 -13.04 -13.39
CA LEU A 2 10.49 -12.19 -14.07
C LEU A 2 11.10 -10.88 -14.63
N ALA A 3 11.88 -10.16 -13.83
CA ALA A 3 12.60 -8.97 -14.29
C ALA A 3 13.51 -9.22 -15.51
N LEU A 4 14.09 -10.43 -15.61
CA LEU A 4 14.89 -10.79 -16.77
C LEU A 4 14.02 -10.91 -18.03
N LEU A 5 12.89 -11.62 -17.95
CA LEU A 5 11.93 -11.74 -19.07
C LEU A 5 11.38 -10.37 -19.49
N GLN A 6 11.09 -9.49 -18.53
CA GLN A 6 10.61 -8.12 -18.80
C GLN A 6 11.66 -7.27 -19.52
N SER A 7 12.93 -7.40 -19.13
CA SER A 7 14.03 -6.64 -19.74
C SER A 7 14.53 -7.20 -21.07
N ALA A 8 14.25 -8.47 -21.39
CA ALA A 8 14.83 -9.15 -22.54
C ALA A 8 14.28 -8.65 -23.88
N GLY A 9 13.07 -8.08 -23.92
CA GLY A 9 12.41 -7.56 -25.12
C GLY A 9 12.09 -8.62 -26.19
N VAL A 10 12.54 -9.87 -25.99
CA VAL A 10 12.30 -11.05 -26.81
C VAL A 10 12.09 -12.26 -25.92
N ALA A 11 11.41 -13.28 -26.45
CA ALA A 11 11.17 -14.53 -25.73
C ALA A 11 12.47 -15.29 -25.48
N MET A 12 12.61 -15.87 -24.28
CA MET A 12 13.81 -16.57 -23.85
C MET A 12 13.54 -18.06 -23.64
N SER A 13 14.52 -18.92 -23.97
CA SER A 13 14.44 -20.33 -23.62
C SER A 13 14.79 -20.58 -22.15
N VAL A 14 14.44 -21.76 -21.64
CA VAL A 14 14.87 -22.21 -20.30
C VAL A 14 16.40 -22.18 -20.16
N VAL A 15 17.13 -22.47 -21.23
CA VAL A 15 18.60 -22.47 -21.23
C VAL A 15 19.13 -21.06 -21.10
N ASP A 16 18.62 -20.11 -21.90
CA ASP A 16 19.03 -18.71 -21.84
C ASP A 16 18.80 -18.11 -20.45
N VAL A 17 17.65 -18.42 -19.84
CA VAL A 17 17.30 -17.97 -18.48
C VAL A 17 18.22 -18.61 -17.43
N ALA A 18 18.49 -19.91 -17.55
CA ALA A 18 19.37 -20.64 -16.63
C ALA A 18 20.80 -20.08 -16.65
N ASP A 19 21.34 -19.87 -17.85
CA ASP A 19 22.69 -19.38 -18.05
C ASP A 19 22.84 -17.93 -17.56
N ARG A 20 21.85 -17.06 -17.84
CA ARG A 20 21.87 -15.65 -17.42
C ARG A 20 21.74 -15.45 -15.92
N LEU A 21 21.03 -16.35 -15.23
CA LEU A 21 20.83 -16.29 -13.78
C LEU A 21 21.82 -17.15 -12.98
N GLY A 22 22.75 -17.84 -13.66
CA GLY A 22 23.72 -18.72 -13.03
C GLY A 22 23.08 -19.87 -12.26
N MET A 23 21.95 -20.40 -12.74
CA MET A 23 21.16 -21.41 -12.04
C MET A 23 20.99 -22.69 -12.85
N HIS A 24 20.68 -23.80 -12.17
CA HIS A 24 20.47 -25.07 -12.84
C HIS A 24 19.18 -25.06 -13.69
N LYS A 25 19.19 -25.70 -14.86
CA LYS A 25 18.07 -25.71 -15.83
C LYS A 25 16.75 -26.20 -15.22
N ASN A 26 16.79 -27.20 -14.33
CA ASN A 26 15.58 -27.69 -13.67
C ASN A 26 14.97 -26.64 -12.72
N SER A 27 15.80 -25.88 -12.00
CA SER A 27 15.34 -24.79 -11.14
C SER A 27 14.77 -23.65 -11.96
N ALA A 28 15.44 -23.28 -13.07
CA ALA A 28 14.92 -22.28 -14.00
C ALA A 28 13.53 -22.69 -14.53
N ARG A 29 13.37 -23.95 -14.95
CA ARG A 29 12.10 -24.50 -15.42
C ARG A 29 11.00 -24.40 -14.36
N PHE A 30 11.30 -24.82 -13.12
CA PHE A 30 10.34 -24.77 -12.02
C PHE A 30 9.84 -23.33 -11.76
N HIS A 31 10.75 -22.36 -11.71
CA HIS A 31 10.37 -20.97 -11.49
C HIS A 31 9.65 -20.35 -12.70
N LEU A 32 10.00 -20.73 -13.93
CA LEU A 32 9.29 -20.28 -15.13
C LEU A 32 7.86 -20.83 -15.16
N ASP A 33 7.66 -22.10 -14.81
CA ASP A 33 6.33 -22.70 -14.70
C ASP A 33 5.50 -21.97 -13.61
N ALA A 34 6.10 -21.63 -12.46
CA ALA A 34 5.41 -20.85 -11.42
C ALA A 34 5.02 -19.42 -11.88
N LEU A 35 5.83 -18.76 -12.71
CA LEU A 35 5.47 -17.47 -13.31
C LEU A 35 4.34 -17.61 -14.33
N VAL A 36 4.27 -18.73 -15.04
CA VAL A 36 3.15 -19.04 -15.95
C VAL A 36 1.87 -19.29 -15.17
N ASP A 37 1.94 -20.06 -14.08
CA ASP A 37 0.79 -20.30 -13.19
C ASP A 37 0.26 -19.00 -12.57
N ALA A 38 1.17 -18.07 -12.22
CA ALA A 38 0.84 -16.72 -11.75
C ALA A 38 0.37 -15.77 -12.87
N ARG A 39 0.35 -16.21 -14.14
CA ARG A 39 0.04 -15.41 -15.34
C ARG A 39 0.98 -14.23 -15.59
N TYR A 40 2.17 -14.22 -14.98
CA TYR A 40 3.22 -13.21 -15.22
C TYR A 40 4.15 -13.57 -16.36
N ALA A 41 4.14 -14.83 -16.80
CA ALA A 41 4.80 -15.27 -18.01
C ALA A 41 3.84 -16.08 -18.87
N GLU A 42 4.08 -16.10 -20.17
CA GLU A 42 3.45 -17.01 -21.11
C GLU A 42 4.52 -17.90 -21.75
N ARG A 43 4.10 -19.06 -22.24
CA ARG A 43 4.99 -20.02 -22.89
C ARG A 43 4.42 -20.56 -24.19
N TRP A 44 5.28 -20.78 -25.16
CA TRP A 44 4.94 -21.48 -26.39
C TRP A 44 6.08 -22.39 -26.83
N ALA A 45 5.72 -23.45 -27.56
CA ALA A 45 6.71 -24.30 -28.23
C ALA A 45 7.24 -23.56 -29.45
N GLN A 46 8.56 -23.47 -29.60
CA GLN A 46 9.18 -23.01 -30.84
C GLN A 46 9.24 -24.19 -31.82
N PRO A 47 8.52 -24.15 -32.96
CA PRO A 47 8.60 -25.22 -33.94
C PRO A 47 10.02 -25.31 -34.46
N THR A 48 10.68 -26.42 -34.16
CA THR A 48 11.97 -26.78 -34.73
C THR A 48 11.64 -27.91 -35.70
N GLY A 49 11.84 -27.71 -37.01
CA GLY A 49 11.47 -28.68 -38.07
C GLY A 49 12.22 -30.01 -38.03
N HIS A 50 12.65 -30.45 -36.84
CA HIS A 50 13.44 -31.62 -36.54
C HIS A 50 12.67 -32.54 -35.58
N GLN A 51 13.02 -33.83 -35.59
CA GLN A 51 12.49 -34.83 -34.67
C GLN A 51 13.01 -34.54 -33.24
N GLY A 52 12.12 -34.18 -32.30
CA GLY A 52 12.48 -33.91 -30.90
C GLY A 52 11.39 -33.13 -30.15
N ARG A 53 11.53 -33.00 -28.82
CA ARG A 53 10.65 -32.12 -28.02
C ARG A 53 11.05 -30.67 -28.30
N PRO A 54 10.18 -29.83 -28.90
CA PRO A 54 10.54 -28.47 -29.25
C PRO A 54 10.89 -27.65 -27.99
N PRO A 55 11.86 -26.72 -28.06
CA PRO A 55 12.19 -25.88 -26.92
C PRO A 55 11.02 -24.95 -26.57
N LEU A 56 10.78 -24.77 -25.28
CA LEU A 56 9.80 -23.81 -24.78
C LEU A 56 10.46 -22.44 -24.70
N LEU A 57 9.79 -21.44 -25.27
CA LEU A 57 10.11 -20.03 -25.12
C LEU A 57 9.15 -19.41 -24.11
N PHE A 58 9.66 -18.44 -23.36
CA PHE A 58 8.95 -17.72 -22.32
C PHE A 58 9.08 -16.23 -22.55
N SER A 59 7.98 -15.50 -22.37
CA SER A 59 7.95 -14.04 -22.33
C SER A 59 7.16 -13.57 -21.12
N ALA A 60 7.47 -12.38 -20.62
CA ALA A 60 6.62 -11.71 -19.64
C ALA A 60 5.30 -11.30 -20.33
N THR A 61 4.19 -11.42 -19.62
CA THR A 61 2.88 -10.94 -20.10
C THR A 61 2.69 -9.47 -19.77
N ASP A 62 1.72 -8.81 -20.40
CA ASP A 62 1.29 -7.45 -20.04
C ASP A 62 0.70 -7.38 -18.62
N ALA A 63 0.22 -8.51 -18.09
CA ALA A 63 -0.25 -8.64 -16.71
C ALA A 63 0.91 -8.75 -15.70
N SER A 64 2.16 -8.91 -16.17
CA SER A 64 3.32 -8.90 -15.31
C SER A 64 3.64 -7.46 -14.83
N PRO A 65 4.09 -7.26 -13.58
CA PRO A 65 4.42 -5.92 -13.09
C PRO A 65 5.62 -5.32 -13.84
N THR A 66 5.39 -4.44 -14.83
CA THR A 66 6.45 -3.86 -15.69
C THR A 66 7.27 -2.76 -14.99
N LEU A 67 6.69 -2.10 -14.00
CA LEU A 67 7.37 -1.11 -13.16
C LEU A 67 7.97 -1.80 -11.94
N THR A 68 9.28 -1.62 -11.75
CA THR A 68 9.93 -2.09 -10.52
C THR A 68 9.51 -1.21 -9.35
N ASN A 69 9.39 -1.80 -8.16
CA ASN A 69 9.15 -1.03 -6.93
C ASN A 69 10.23 0.02 -6.70
N ILE A 70 11.48 -0.24 -7.12
CA ILE A 70 12.59 0.71 -7.00
C ILE A 70 12.29 1.98 -7.79
N HIS A 71 11.86 1.86 -9.06
CA HIS A 71 11.54 3.03 -9.88
C HIS A 71 10.41 3.87 -9.27
N LEU A 72 9.35 3.23 -8.74
CA LEU A 72 8.25 3.94 -8.09
C LEU A 72 8.72 4.68 -6.82
N LEU A 73 9.61 4.07 -6.04
CA LEU A 73 10.19 4.69 -4.84
C LEU A 73 11.10 5.88 -5.20
N GLU A 74 11.94 5.74 -6.23
CA GLU A 74 12.79 6.83 -6.74
C GLU A 74 11.94 7.98 -7.29
N LEU A 75 10.90 7.68 -8.05
CA LEU A 75 9.97 8.69 -8.53
C LEU A 75 9.25 9.40 -7.38
N THR A 76 8.85 8.66 -6.34
CA THR A 76 8.26 9.24 -5.12
C THR A 76 9.22 10.21 -4.45
N ASP A 77 10.50 9.84 -4.29
CA ASP A 77 11.53 10.72 -3.74
C ASP A 77 11.66 12.02 -4.56
N VAL A 78 11.79 11.90 -5.88
CA VAL A 78 11.92 13.06 -6.78
C VAL A 78 10.68 13.95 -6.72
N LEU A 79 9.48 13.37 -6.77
CA LEU A 79 8.23 14.14 -6.74
C LEU A 79 8.06 14.88 -5.41
N PHE A 80 8.32 14.21 -4.28
CA PHE A 80 8.25 14.85 -2.97
C PHE A 80 9.28 15.98 -2.85
N ALA A 81 10.52 15.73 -3.25
CA ALA A 81 11.59 16.72 -3.13
C ALA A 81 11.39 17.94 -4.03
N SER A 82 10.91 17.74 -5.26
CA SER A 82 10.79 18.82 -6.25
C SER A 82 9.48 19.60 -6.17
N PHE A 83 8.38 18.97 -5.75
CA PHE A 83 7.04 19.58 -5.83
C PHE A 83 6.30 19.69 -4.51
N VAL A 84 6.61 18.85 -3.52
CA VAL A 84 5.88 18.84 -2.24
C VAL A 84 6.65 19.59 -1.17
N ALA A 85 7.88 19.18 -0.89
CA ALA A 85 8.72 19.74 0.17
C ALA A 85 8.99 21.26 0.06
N PRO A 86 9.13 21.87 -1.13
CA PRO A 86 9.33 23.31 -1.24
C PRO A 86 8.09 24.15 -0.89
N ALA A 87 6.91 23.54 -0.77
CA ALA A 87 5.68 24.27 -0.47
C ALA A 87 5.66 24.74 1.00
N PRO A 88 5.25 25.99 1.31
CA PRO A 88 5.19 26.50 2.68
C PRO A 88 4.30 25.68 3.63
N ASP A 89 3.29 25.01 3.08
CA ASP A 89 2.28 24.21 3.77
C ASP A 89 2.48 22.69 3.57
N ALA A 90 3.67 22.26 3.13
CA ALA A 90 3.96 20.87 2.75
C ALA A 90 3.51 19.85 3.80
N ALA A 91 3.82 20.10 5.08
CA ALA A 91 3.46 19.19 6.17
C ALA A 91 1.95 19.06 6.36
N GLN A 92 1.21 20.17 6.27
CA GLN A 92 -0.24 20.17 6.36
C GLN A 92 -0.85 19.39 5.19
N ARG A 93 -0.42 19.68 3.96
CA ARG A 93 -0.88 18.98 2.76
C ARG A 93 -0.60 17.48 2.83
N ALA A 94 0.58 17.09 3.31
CA ALA A 94 0.95 15.69 3.50
C ALA A 94 0.05 14.99 4.52
N ALA A 95 -0.21 15.63 5.67
CA ALA A 95 -1.11 15.10 6.70
C ALA A 95 -2.55 14.95 6.20
N GLU A 96 -3.08 15.95 5.49
CA GLU A 96 -4.43 15.94 4.91
C GLU A 96 -4.57 14.88 3.82
N ALA A 97 -3.59 14.76 2.92
CA ALA A 97 -3.56 13.71 1.91
C ALA A 97 -3.52 12.31 2.56
N GLY A 98 -2.71 12.15 3.61
CA GLY A 98 -2.68 10.96 4.44
C GLY A 98 -4.06 10.64 5.03
N ARG A 99 -4.69 11.61 5.69
CA ARG A 99 -6.02 11.45 6.29
C ARG A 99 -7.09 11.04 5.29
N ALA A 100 -7.15 11.73 4.16
CA ALA A 100 -8.09 11.40 3.09
C ALA A 100 -7.86 9.97 2.56
N TRP A 101 -6.60 9.56 2.41
CA TRP A 101 -6.24 8.21 1.98
C TRP A 101 -6.64 7.15 3.01
N GLY A 102 -6.25 7.31 4.28
CA GLY A 102 -6.60 6.37 5.35
C GLY A 102 -8.11 6.19 5.49
N ALA A 103 -8.85 7.29 5.47
CA ALA A 103 -10.30 7.27 5.56
C ALA A 103 -10.97 6.56 4.36
N SER A 104 -10.40 6.69 3.16
CA SER A 104 -10.87 5.97 1.97
C SER A 104 -10.70 4.46 2.11
N VAL A 105 -9.57 4.03 2.69
CA VAL A 105 -9.28 2.62 2.91
C VAL A 105 -10.23 2.02 3.94
N ALA A 106 -10.44 2.69 5.07
CA ALA A 106 -11.39 2.24 6.09
C ALA A 106 -12.81 2.06 5.54
N ARG A 107 -13.27 2.96 4.66
CA ARG A 107 -14.60 2.87 4.04
C ARG A 107 -14.74 1.82 2.94
N SER A 108 -13.63 1.30 2.42
CA SER A 108 -13.64 0.34 1.32
C SER A 108 -13.69 -1.11 1.81
N ASP A 109 -13.59 -1.34 3.12
CA ASP A 109 -13.70 -2.66 3.71
C ASP A 109 -15.18 -3.06 3.83
N PRO A 110 -15.63 -4.16 3.20
CA PRO A 110 -17.06 -4.50 3.10
C PRO A 110 -17.65 -5.18 4.34
N ASP A 111 -16.93 -5.22 5.47
CA ASP A 111 -17.42 -5.83 6.70
C ASP A 111 -18.28 -4.84 7.50
N ASP A 112 -19.45 -5.26 7.97
CA ASP A 112 -20.45 -4.42 8.67
C ASP A 112 -20.02 -4.03 10.11
N GLY A 113 -18.80 -4.41 10.52
CA GLY A 113 -18.20 -4.10 11.83
C GLY A 113 -17.39 -2.80 11.83
N ALA A 114 -17.18 -2.23 13.02
CA ALA A 114 -16.20 -1.15 13.19
C ALA A 114 -14.80 -1.69 12.84
N ALA A 115 -14.03 -0.91 12.08
CA ALA A 115 -12.66 -1.31 11.73
C ALA A 115 -11.82 -1.51 13.00
N SER A 116 -10.84 -2.40 12.96
CA SER A 116 -9.91 -2.60 14.08
C SER A 116 -8.52 -2.07 13.76
N VAL A 117 -7.70 -1.91 14.80
CA VAL A 117 -6.27 -1.63 14.63
C VAL A 117 -5.54 -2.81 13.96
N ASP A 118 -6.04 -4.04 14.07
CA ASP A 118 -5.45 -5.21 13.41
C ASP A 118 -5.71 -5.19 11.90
N ASP A 119 -6.87 -4.72 11.46
CA ASP A 119 -7.18 -4.50 10.05
C ASP A 119 -6.28 -3.42 9.45
N LEU A 120 -6.04 -2.35 10.20
CA LEU A 120 -5.05 -1.33 9.85
C LEU A 120 -3.65 -1.95 9.65
N VAL A 121 -3.22 -2.83 10.56
CA VAL A 121 -1.94 -3.56 10.43
C VAL A 121 -1.92 -4.39 9.14
N GLY A 122 -3.01 -5.08 8.81
CA GLY A 122 -3.17 -5.80 7.55
C GLY A 122 -3.01 -4.91 6.32
N HIS A 123 -3.67 -3.75 6.30
CA HIS A 123 -3.57 -2.77 5.22
C HIS A 123 -2.18 -2.15 5.08
N LEU A 124 -1.49 -1.88 6.19
CA LEU A 124 -0.09 -1.44 6.19
C LEU A 124 0.82 -2.52 5.60
N GLY A 125 0.58 -3.79 5.96
CA GLY A 125 1.28 -4.95 5.38
C GLY A 125 1.12 -5.06 3.87
N GLN A 126 -0.11 -4.92 3.36
CA GLN A 126 -0.40 -4.89 1.91
C GLN A 126 0.35 -3.77 1.17
N ARG A 127 0.68 -2.68 1.87
CA ARG A 127 1.44 -1.53 1.34
C ARG A 127 2.95 -1.64 1.56
N GLY A 128 3.42 -2.78 2.07
CA GLY A 128 4.84 -3.09 2.20
C GLY A 128 5.48 -2.65 3.51
N PHE A 129 4.70 -2.21 4.50
CA PHE A 129 5.20 -2.02 5.86
C PHE A 129 5.33 -3.35 6.59
N THR A 130 6.21 -3.37 7.58
CA THR A 130 6.17 -4.39 8.64
C THR A 130 5.97 -3.65 9.94
N THR A 131 4.89 -3.99 10.64
CA THR A 131 4.52 -3.39 11.92
C THR A 131 4.41 -4.46 13.00
N VAL A 132 4.70 -4.06 14.23
CA VAL A 132 4.46 -4.82 15.45
C VAL A 132 3.56 -3.96 16.32
N ARG A 133 2.39 -4.49 16.68
CA ARG A 133 1.44 -3.85 17.58
C ARG A 133 1.63 -4.41 18.98
N ASP A 134 1.67 -3.53 19.98
CA ASP A 134 1.41 -3.87 21.37
C ASP A 134 0.12 -3.16 21.85
N GLU A 135 -0.18 -3.20 23.15
CA GLU A 135 -1.41 -2.62 23.70
C GLU A 135 -1.55 -1.11 23.44
N SER A 136 -0.45 -0.35 23.50
CA SER A 136 -0.46 1.11 23.46
C SER A 136 0.49 1.70 22.40
N THR A 137 1.07 0.89 21.53
CA THR A 137 2.03 1.33 20.53
C THR A 137 1.94 0.51 19.24
N LEU A 138 2.26 1.20 18.14
CA LEU A 138 2.47 0.64 16.83
C LEU A 138 3.91 0.93 16.40
N THR A 139 4.72 -0.12 16.31
CA THR A 139 6.12 -0.04 15.89
C THR A 139 6.29 -0.45 14.43
N PHE A 140 6.79 0.44 13.59
CA PHE A 140 7.17 0.18 12.21
C PHE A 140 8.60 -0.34 12.15
N THR A 141 8.77 -1.66 12.06
CA THR A 141 10.07 -2.33 11.97
C THR A 141 10.63 -2.32 10.55
N ARG A 142 9.78 -2.13 9.54
CA ARG A 142 10.18 -1.90 8.14
C ARG A 142 9.28 -0.86 7.48
N CYS A 143 9.90 0.15 6.86
CA CYS A 143 9.26 1.12 5.99
C CYS A 143 9.81 0.93 4.56
N PRO A 144 8.96 0.76 3.54
CA PRO A 144 9.42 0.54 2.16
C PRO A 144 10.17 1.75 1.56
N PHE A 145 10.01 2.94 2.15
CA PHE A 145 10.62 4.18 1.66
C PHE A 145 11.98 4.50 2.31
N ARG A 146 12.28 3.98 3.51
CA ARG A 146 13.43 4.42 4.34
C ARG A 146 14.79 4.33 3.63
N THR A 147 14.98 3.32 2.79
CA THR A 147 16.28 3.08 2.12
C THR A 147 16.41 3.78 0.78
N THR A 148 15.33 4.37 0.26
CA THR A 148 15.30 4.97 -1.09
C THR A 148 15.01 6.46 -1.04
N VAL A 149 14.11 6.90 -0.15
CA VAL A 149 13.80 8.31 0.02
C VAL A 149 14.89 8.99 0.84
N ARG A 150 15.31 10.18 0.40
CA ARG A 150 16.38 10.94 1.04
C ARG A 150 16.03 11.33 2.49
N PRO A 151 17.01 11.39 3.41
CA PRO A 151 16.76 11.62 4.83
C PRO A 151 16.01 12.92 5.16
N ASP A 152 16.19 13.98 4.37
CA ASP A 152 15.52 15.28 4.54
C ASP A 152 14.04 15.26 4.11
N ILE A 153 13.65 14.32 3.25
CA ILE A 153 12.26 14.16 2.79
C ILE A 153 11.49 13.14 3.63
N LEU A 154 12.20 12.17 4.22
CA LEU A 154 11.60 11.11 5.01
C LEU A 154 10.64 11.62 6.12
N PRO A 155 10.95 12.68 6.89
CA PRO A 155 10.02 13.22 7.89
C PRO A 155 8.68 13.67 7.29
N LEU A 156 8.69 14.30 6.12
CA LEU A 156 7.48 14.75 5.45
C LEU A 156 6.62 13.57 4.97
N LEU A 157 7.26 12.51 4.48
CA LEU A 157 6.59 11.26 4.12
C LEU A 157 6.01 10.56 5.36
N CYS A 158 6.71 10.59 6.49
CA CYS A 158 6.19 10.11 7.78
C CYS A 158 4.97 10.91 8.25
N THR A 159 4.93 12.23 8.03
CA THR A 159 3.73 13.05 8.30
C THR A 159 2.51 12.56 7.49
N MET A 160 2.71 12.19 6.22
CA MET A 160 1.64 11.58 5.43
C MET A 160 1.20 10.23 6.00
N HIS A 161 2.14 9.39 6.46
CA HIS A 161 1.79 8.11 7.07
C HIS A 161 1.04 8.28 8.38
N LYS A 162 1.42 9.26 9.21
CA LYS A 162 0.67 9.63 10.40
C LYS A 162 -0.77 10.01 10.03
N GLY A 163 -0.93 10.90 9.03
CA GLY A 163 -2.25 11.25 8.51
C GLY A 163 -3.05 10.02 8.06
N PHE A 164 -2.40 9.04 7.42
CA PHE A 164 -3.05 7.79 7.06
C PHE A 164 -3.58 7.01 8.27
N LEU A 165 -2.80 6.92 9.36
CA LEU A 165 -3.26 6.29 10.61
C LEU A 165 -4.47 7.04 11.17
N ASP A 166 -4.40 8.37 11.28
CA ASP A 166 -5.50 9.21 11.78
C ASP A 166 -6.78 8.97 10.98
N GLY A 167 -6.70 9.12 9.65
CA GLY A 167 -7.87 9.03 8.79
C GLY A 167 -8.49 7.64 8.78
N TYR A 168 -7.67 6.58 8.86
CA TYR A 168 -8.19 5.21 8.95
C TYR A 168 -8.90 4.99 10.28
N LEU A 169 -8.25 5.35 11.40
CA LEU A 169 -8.77 5.10 12.74
C LEU A 169 -10.03 5.90 13.04
N GLU A 170 -10.09 7.15 12.60
CA GLU A 170 -11.25 8.04 12.73
C GLU A 170 -12.42 7.55 11.87
N ALA A 171 -12.20 7.28 10.58
CA ALA A 171 -13.27 6.86 9.68
C ALA A 171 -13.79 5.45 9.96
N GLY A 172 -12.93 4.59 10.53
CA GLY A 172 -13.27 3.24 10.96
C GLY A 172 -14.03 3.17 12.29
N GLY A 173 -14.17 4.28 13.02
CA GLY A 173 -14.88 4.33 14.30
C GLY A 173 -14.22 3.48 15.39
N THR A 174 -12.90 3.34 15.36
CA THR A 174 -12.16 2.36 16.18
C THR A 174 -12.12 2.70 17.68
N GLY A 175 -12.42 3.95 18.04
CA GLY A 175 -12.21 4.45 19.40
C GLY A 175 -10.73 4.55 19.81
N VAL A 176 -9.80 4.46 18.85
CA VAL A 176 -8.36 4.56 19.06
C VAL A 176 -7.80 5.70 18.20
N GLY A 177 -6.87 6.46 18.76
CA GLY A 177 -6.13 7.53 18.07
C GLY A 177 -4.64 7.23 18.00
N ALA A 178 -3.99 7.74 16.95
CA ALA A 178 -2.55 7.63 16.77
C ALA A 178 -1.82 8.92 17.19
N GLY A 179 -0.83 8.76 18.07
CA GLY A 179 0.09 9.85 18.43
C GLY A 179 1.04 10.21 17.28
N PRO A 180 1.94 11.20 17.49
CA PRO A 180 3.02 11.47 16.55
C PRO A 180 3.88 10.23 16.29
N ILE A 181 4.40 10.10 15.06
CA ILE A 181 5.37 9.06 14.72
C ILE A 181 6.77 9.56 15.12
N ASP A 182 7.39 8.90 16.09
CA ASP A 182 8.81 9.07 16.42
C ASP A 182 9.66 8.34 15.37
N VAL A 183 10.41 9.11 14.57
CA VAL A 183 11.21 8.59 13.46
C VAL A 183 12.61 8.24 13.94
N GLY A 184 12.77 6.98 14.38
CA GLY A 184 14.08 6.44 14.73
C GLY A 184 14.95 6.07 13.52
N PRO A 185 16.23 5.71 13.75
CA PRO A 185 17.18 5.39 12.69
C PRO A 185 16.83 4.09 11.93
N PHE A 186 16.26 3.10 12.63
CA PHE A 186 15.93 1.79 12.05
C PHE A 186 14.45 1.43 12.14
N ARG A 187 13.73 2.00 13.11
CA ARG A 187 12.30 1.78 13.34
C ARG A 187 11.61 3.10 13.65
N CYS A 188 10.31 3.18 13.37
CA CYS A 188 9.48 4.27 13.86
C CYS A 188 8.48 3.75 14.89
N VAL A 189 8.06 4.58 15.83
CA VAL A 189 7.10 4.21 16.87
C VAL A 189 6.01 5.26 16.96
N CYS A 190 4.77 4.83 17.14
CA CYS A 190 3.62 5.68 17.36
C CYS A 190 2.86 5.15 18.58
N ALA A 191 2.45 6.03 19.50
CA ALA A 191 1.56 5.65 20.58
C ALA A 191 0.13 5.49 20.06
N LEU A 192 -0.60 4.51 20.59
CA LEU A 192 -2.02 4.30 20.39
C LEU A 192 -2.73 4.67 21.69
N ASN A 193 -3.73 5.54 21.60
CA ASN A 193 -4.47 6.01 22.77
C ASN A 193 -5.96 5.77 22.53
N GLU A 194 -6.70 5.43 23.57
CA GLU A 194 -8.16 5.47 23.49
C GLU A 194 -8.61 6.91 23.21
N THR A 195 -9.54 7.07 22.28
CA THR A 195 -10.23 8.32 22.02
C THR A 195 -11.60 8.25 22.66
N GLU A 196 -11.94 9.26 23.46
CA GLU A 196 -13.32 9.42 23.93
C GLU A 196 -14.28 9.38 22.74
N PRO A 197 -15.35 8.57 22.79
CA PRO A 197 -16.36 8.59 21.74
C PRO A 197 -16.90 10.02 21.62
N PRO A 198 -17.17 10.52 20.40
CA PRO A 198 -17.71 11.86 20.23
C PRO A 198 -18.97 11.98 21.08
N GLU A 199 -19.01 12.97 21.99
CA GLU A 199 -20.20 13.27 22.79
C GLU A 199 -21.40 13.35 21.84
N ALA A 200 -22.37 12.46 22.06
CA ALA A 200 -23.61 12.49 21.31
C ALA A 200 -24.22 13.87 21.51
N THR A 201 -24.21 14.69 20.46
CA THR A 201 -24.85 16.00 20.50
C THR A 201 -26.33 15.72 20.73
N GLU A 202 -26.81 15.97 21.94
CA GLU A 202 -28.23 15.88 22.28
C GLU A 202 -28.98 16.81 21.31
N PHE A 203 -29.62 16.21 20.31
CA PHE A 203 -30.65 16.89 19.54
C PHE A 203 -31.78 17.20 20.52
N SER A 204 -31.72 18.39 21.13
CA SER A 204 -32.81 18.96 21.90
C SER A 204 -34.02 19.04 20.97
N GLN A 205 -34.94 18.09 21.14
CA GLN A 205 -36.24 18.10 20.48
C GLN A 205 -37.02 19.29 21.03
N HIS A 206 -36.97 20.41 20.31
CA HIS A 206 -37.89 21.52 20.54
C HIS A 206 -39.28 21.08 20.07
N PRO A 207 -40.31 21.01 20.93
CA PRO A 207 -41.65 20.64 20.49
C PRO A 207 -42.20 21.80 19.66
N THR A 208 -42.37 21.59 18.36
CA THR A 208 -43.16 22.49 17.52
C THR A 208 -44.63 22.16 17.73
N THR A 209 -45.30 22.86 18.65
CA THR A 209 -46.77 22.91 18.67
C THR A 209 -47.22 23.63 17.40
N ILE A 210 -47.72 22.86 16.44
CA ILE A 210 -48.46 23.38 15.29
C ILE A 210 -49.87 23.68 15.79
N ASP A 211 -50.20 24.97 15.92
CA ASP A 211 -51.58 25.41 16.16
C ASP A 211 -52.44 25.04 14.95
N ALA A 212 -53.54 24.33 15.23
CA ALA A 212 -54.57 24.00 14.25
C ALA A 212 -55.39 25.27 13.92
N PRO A 213 -55.79 25.48 12.65
CA PRO A 213 -56.57 26.65 12.29
C PRO A 213 -58.01 26.57 12.85
N ASP A 214 -58.41 27.67 13.49
CA ASP A 214 -59.73 27.96 14.03
C ASP A 214 -60.82 27.83 12.95
N LYS A 215 -61.83 26.99 13.22
CA LYS A 215 -63.06 26.94 12.43
C LYS A 215 -64.09 27.85 13.07
N GLN A 216 -64.22 29.08 12.56
CA GLN A 216 -65.39 29.93 12.83
C GLN A 216 -66.14 30.27 11.53
N ARG A 217 -67.34 29.68 11.49
CA ARG A 217 -68.66 30.13 11.01
C ARG A 217 -68.77 31.32 10.04
#